data_AF-A0A7R9WPY1-F1
#
_entry.id   AF-A0A7R9WPY1-F1
#
_cell.length_a   1.000
_cell.length_b   1.000
_cell.length_c   1.000
_cell.angle_alpha   90.00
_cell.angle_beta   90.00
_cell.angle_gamma   90.00
#
_symmetry.space_group_name_H-M   'P 1'
#
loop_
_entity.id
_entity.type
_entity.pdbx_description
1 polymer ?
#
loop_
_entity_poly.entity_id
_entity_poly.type
_entity_poly.pdbx_seq_one_letter_code
_entity_poly.pdbx_strand_id
1 'polypeptide(L)'
;GEKGRAQRNAALQLIRDYFESKRRYGIVYFGDDDNGYHVQLFSELRKIKRFGTFPVAFVGGSTYERCNVNETTGLVEGMHVLWAPERKFALDMAAFGFHSSLLRRKNMAKKTPKFMDTVRKGNSESRFVKQLIQDITELEPLAQNCTRVYAYHVKSSDGNQTEMPPEDALAEEIIMGL
;
A
#
# COMPACT_ATOMS: atom_id res chain seq x y z
N GLY A 1 -5.91 -20.30 -3.83
CA GLY A 1 -6.29 -18.88 -3.82
C GLY A 1 -5.31 -18.10 -2.95
N GLU A 2 -5.13 -16.81 -3.22
CA GLU A 2 -4.31 -15.91 -2.41
C GLU A 2 -4.74 -15.92 -0.93
N LYS A 3 -3.79 -16.05 0.01
CA LYS A 3 -4.06 -16.00 1.47
C LYS A 3 -4.70 -14.66 1.84
N GLY A 4 -5.61 -14.63 2.81
CA GLY A 4 -6.21 -13.39 3.33
C GLY A 4 -7.26 -12.71 2.43
N ARG A 5 -7.43 -13.14 1.17
CA ARG A 5 -8.33 -12.47 0.21
C ARG A 5 -9.77 -12.36 0.69
N ALA A 6 -10.34 -13.47 1.19
CA ALA A 6 -11.74 -13.50 1.62
C ALA A 6 -11.97 -12.56 2.81
N GLN A 7 -11.00 -12.50 3.72
CA GLN A 7 -10.99 -11.66 4.91
C GLN A 7 -10.93 -10.18 4.51
N ARG A 8 -10.00 -9.79 3.63
CA ARG A 8 -9.90 -8.43 3.09
C ARG A 8 -11.21 -8.00 2.42
N ASN A 9 -11.78 -8.87 1.58
CA ASN A 9 -13.05 -8.58 0.89
C ASN A 9 -14.24 -8.43 1.85
N ALA A 10 -14.32 -9.24 2.91
CA ALA A 10 -15.35 -9.12 3.93
C ALA A 10 -15.20 -7.79 4.71
N ALA A 11 -13.97 -7.41 5.08
CA ALA A 11 -13.70 -6.15 5.75
C ALA A 11 -14.06 -4.94 4.87
N LEU A 12 -13.74 -4.96 3.57
CA LEU A 12 -14.09 -3.89 2.63
C LEU A 12 -15.60 -3.70 2.49
N GLN A 13 -16.37 -4.79 2.54
CA GLN A 13 -17.83 -4.71 2.55
C GLN A 13 -18.34 -4.09 3.85
N LEU A 14 -17.84 -4.55 5.01
CA LEU A 14 -18.23 -4.03 6.32
C LEU A 14 -17.92 -2.53 6.49
N ILE A 15 -16.64 -2.16 6.36
CA ILE A 15 -16.19 -1.10 5.46
C ILE A 15 -17.23 -0.06 5.02
N ARG A 16 -17.65 -0.33 3.78
CA ARG A 16 -18.63 0.42 3.03
C ARG A 16 -19.97 0.54 3.76
N ASP A 17 -20.51 -0.55 4.29
CA ASP A 17 -21.84 -0.59 4.91
C ASP A 17 -21.91 0.29 6.17
N TYR A 18 -20.84 0.28 6.97
CA TYR A 18 -20.72 1.12 8.16
C TYR A 18 -20.70 2.61 7.81
N PHE A 19 -19.95 3.01 6.79
CA PHE A 19 -19.87 4.41 6.41
C PHE A 19 -21.08 4.91 5.61
N GLU A 20 -21.72 4.06 4.79
CA GLU A 20 -23.00 4.38 4.15
C GLU A 20 -24.10 4.64 5.20
N SER A 21 -24.13 3.86 6.29
CA SER A 21 -25.13 4.02 7.35
C SER A 21 -24.81 5.13 8.36
N LYS A 22 -23.54 5.38 8.68
CA LYS A 22 -23.14 6.34 9.73
C LYS A 22 -22.58 7.66 9.22
N ARG A 23 -22.35 7.81 7.91
CA ARG A 23 -21.72 8.98 7.25
C ARG A 23 -20.38 9.40 7.87
N ARG A 24 -19.66 8.45 8.47
CA ARG A 24 -18.28 8.65 8.91
C ARG A 24 -17.36 8.24 7.77
N TYR A 25 -16.12 8.70 7.78
CA TYR A 25 -15.09 8.25 6.84
C TYR A 25 -13.78 8.08 7.60
N GLY A 26 -12.85 7.36 7.01
CA GLY A 26 -11.54 7.13 7.60
C GLY A 26 -10.58 6.53 6.58
N ILE A 27 -9.39 6.19 7.05
CA ILE A 27 -8.36 5.55 6.24
C ILE A 27 -8.46 4.04 6.37
N VAL A 28 -8.40 3.36 5.24
CA VAL A 28 -8.28 1.91 5.13
C VAL A 28 -6.83 1.59 4.85
N TYR A 29 -6.25 0.72 5.66
CA TYR A 29 -4.90 0.19 5.50
C TYR A 29 -4.92 -1.33 5.66
N PHE A 30 -4.18 -2.06 4.83
CA PHE A 30 -4.06 -3.51 4.91
C PHE A 30 -2.77 -3.86 5.65
N GLY A 31 -2.88 -4.10 6.96
CA GLY A 31 -1.78 -4.58 7.78
C GLY A 31 -1.83 -6.10 7.91
N ASP A 32 -0.94 -6.81 7.21
CA ASP A 32 -0.78 -8.26 7.39
C ASP A 32 -0.15 -8.56 8.76
N ASP A 33 -0.46 -9.72 9.34
CA ASP A 33 -0.17 -10.07 10.73
C ASP A 33 1.29 -10.47 11.00
N ASP A 34 2.04 -10.77 9.95
CA ASP A 34 3.46 -11.13 10.02
C ASP A 34 4.41 -9.96 9.71
N ASN A 35 3.88 -8.79 9.34
CA ASN A 35 4.68 -7.62 8.99
C ASN A 35 5.08 -6.76 10.20
N GLY A 36 6.16 -6.00 10.03
CA GLY A 36 6.65 -5.01 10.99
C GLY A 36 6.16 -3.60 10.61
N TYR A 37 5.73 -2.82 11.61
CA TYR A 37 5.19 -1.48 11.41
C TYR A 37 5.77 -0.49 12.40
N HIS A 38 6.45 0.53 11.89
CA HIS A 38 6.92 1.64 12.72
C HIS A 38 5.73 2.55 13.09
N VAL A 39 5.71 3.09 14.31
CA VAL A 39 4.58 3.91 14.80
C VAL A 39 4.35 5.15 13.93
N GLN A 40 5.39 5.69 13.28
CA GLN A 40 5.27 6.83 12.38
C GLN A 40 4.46 6.51 11.12
N LEU A 41 4.34 5.24 10.72
CA LEU A 41 3.46 4.84 9.63
C LEU A 41 2.04 5.34 9.86
N PHE A 42 1.53 5.23 11.09
CA PHE A 42 0.17 5.68 11.41
C PHE A 42 0.02 7.20 11.37
N SER A 43 1.10 7.95 11.63
CA SER A 43 1.13 9.40 11.40
C SER A 43 1.07 9.73 9.91
N GLU A 44 1.80 8.99 9.07
CA GLU A 44 1.75 9.13 7.61
C GLU A 44 0.37 8.77 7.04
N LEU A 45 -0.21 7.64 7.46
CA LEU A 45 -1.53 7.19 7.01
C LEU A 45 -2.62 8.24 7.26
N ARG A 46 -2.55 8.99 8.38
CA ARG A 46 -3.50 10.06 8.68
C ARG A 46 -3.42 11.25 7.72
N LYS A 47 -2.33 11.41 6.96
CA LYS A 47 -2.18 12.49 5.98
C LYS A 47 -2.92 12.21 4.66
N ILE A 48 -3.35 10.96 4.45
CA ILE A 48 -4.00 10.53 3.21
C ILE A 48 -5.29 11.30 2.99
N LYS A 49 -5.40 11.98 1.85
CA LYS A 49 -6.61 12.68 1.40
C LYS A 49 -7.46 11.76 0.54
N ARG A 50 -6.83 10.96 -0.34
CA ARG A 50 -7.48 10.01 -1.24
C ARG A 50 -6.77 8.68 -1.26
N PHE A 51 -5.53 8.63 -1.76
CA PHE A 51 -4.80 7.37 -1.94
C PHE A 51 -3.31 7.60 -1.69
N GLY A 52 -2.79 7.11 -0.58
CA GLY A 52 -1.39 7.28 -0.19
C GLY A 52 -0.55 6.06 -0.52
N THR A 53 0.72 6.30 -0.86
CA THR A 53 1.74 5.28 -1.06
C THR A 53 3.02 5.63 -0.32
N PHE A 54 3.80 4.63 0.06
CA PHE A 54 5.06 4.79 0.78
C PHE A 54 5.97 3.56 0.58
N PRO A 55 7.26 3.66 0.92
CA PRO A 55 8.21 2.56 0.79
C PRO A 55 7.90 1.40 1.72
N VAL A 56 8.20 0.18 1.26
CA VAL A 56 8.16 -1.05 2.05
C VAL A 56 9.51 -1.76 1.92
N ALA A 57 10.10 -2.16 3.05
CA ALA A 57 11.34 -2.93 3.05
C ALA A 57 11.10 -4.45 2.94
N PHE A 58 12.11 -5.17 2.46
CA PHE A 58 12.19 -6.64 2.39
C PHE A 58 11.09 -7.31 1.57
N VAL A 59 10.62 -6.62 0.53
CA VAL A 59 9.52 -7.06 -0.33
C VAL A 59 10.02 -7.35 -1.74
N GLY A 60 9.36 -8.27 -2.45
CA GLY A 60 9.67 -8.55 -3.86
C GLY A 60 11.07 -9.13 -4.14
N GLY A 61 11.82 -9.51 -3.11
CA GLY A 61 13.22 -9.93 -3.22
C GLY A 61 14.22 -8.76 -3.30
N SER A 62 13.79 -7.54 -2.98
CA SER A 62 14.68 -6.37 -2.83
C SER A 62 14.79 -5.93 -1.37
N THR A 63 15.77 -5.07 -1.08
CA THR A 63 15.88 -4.38 0.21
C THR A 63 14.68 -3.46 0.45
N TYR A 64 14.20 -2.79 -0.60
CA TYR A 64 13.00 -1.96 -0.54
C TYR A 64 12.34 -1.80 -1.92
N GLU A 65 11.02 -1.58 -1.90
CA GLU A 65 10.25 -1.08 -3.03
C GLU A 65 9.65 0.28 -2.67
N ARG A 66 9.70 1.25 -3.59
CA ARG A 66 9.24 2.62 -3.31
C ARG A 66 8.64 3.30 -4.53
N CYS A 67 7.89 4.39 -4.30
CA CYS A 67 7.44 5.24 -5.37
C CYS A 67 8.58 6.16 -5.87
N ASN A 68 8.59 6.45 -7.17
CA ASN A 68 9.46 7.45 -7.78
C ASN A 68 8.69 8.76 -7.89
N VAL A 69 9.16 9.78 -7.17
CA VAL A 69 8.51 11.09 -7.09
C VAL A 69 9.30 12.06 -7.95
N ASN A 70 8.60 12.74 -8.85
CA ASN A 70 9.18 13.81 -9.64
C ASN A 70 9.40 15.05 -8.75
N GLU A 71 10.64 15.46 -8.54
CA GLU A 71 10.99 16.52 -7.59
C GLU A 71 10.36 17.88 -7.92
N THR A 72 10.17 18.17 -9.20
CA THR A 72 9.60 19.45 -9.66
C THR A 72 8.09 19.50 -9.43
N THR A 73 7.39 18.40 -9.68
CA THR A 73 5.92 18.37 -9.62
C THR A 73 5.37 17.82 -8.31
N GLY A 74 6.18 17.07 -7.55
CA GLY A 74 5.76 16.32 -6.37
C GLY A 74 4.87 15.12 -6.67
N LEU A 75 4.70 14.75 -7.94
CA LEU A 75 3.83 13.65 -8.37
C LEU A 75 4.61 12.33 -8.48
N VAL A 76 3.92 11.22 -8.23
CA VAL A 76 4.48 9.89 -8.51
C VAL A 76 4.44 9.64 -10.02
N GLU A 77 5.59 9.27 -10.60
CA GLU A 77 5.73 8.96 -12.03
C GLU A 77 6.01 7.48 -12.31
N GLY A 78 6.37 6.72 -11.27
CA GLY A 78 6.72 5.31 -11.39
C GLY A 78 6.93 4.63 -10.04
N MET A 79 7.31 3.36 -10.10
CA MET A 79 7.65 2.55 -8.94
C MET A 79 9.05 1.96 -9.13
N HIS A 80 9.89 2.04 -8.10
CA HIS A 80 11.14 1.30 -8.02
C HIS A 80 10.86 -0.08 -7.43
N VAL A 81 10.82 -1.10 -8.29
CA VAL A 81 10.54 -2.51 -7.94
C VAL A 81 11.42 -3.46 -8.74
N LEU A 82 11.74 -4.62 -8.18
CA LEU A 82 12.44 -5.68 -8.93
C LEU A 82 11.44 -6.63 -9.61
N TRP A 83 10.31 -6.91 -8.96
CA TRP A 83 9.38 -7.93 -9.44
C TRP A 83 8.22 -7.35 -10.25
N ALA A 84 8.10 -7.83 -11.49
CA ALA A 84 7.08 -7.42 -12.46
C ALA A 84 6.92 -5.87 -12.58
N PRO A 85 8.00 -5.16 -12.96
CA PRO A 85 8.03 -3.70 -13.05
C PRO A 85 7.11 -3.14 -14.14
N GLU A 86 6.65 -3.96 -15.08
CA GLU A 86 5.72 -3.56 -16.14
C GLU A 86 4.31 -3.24 -15.62
N ARG A 87 4.01 -3.57 -14.35
CA ARG A 87 2.71 -3.28 -13.74
C ARG A 87 2.59 -1.77 -13.48
N LYS A 88 1.55 -1.14 -14.07
CA LYS A 88 1.19 0.27 -13.81
C LYS A 88 1.14 0.62 -12.32
N PHE A 89 0.64 -0.29 -11.49
CA PHE A 89 0.64 -0.16 -10.03
C PHE A 89 1.40 -1.33 -9.43
N ALA A 90 2.73 -1.25 -9.49
CA ALA A 90 3.62 -2.21 -8.86
C ALA A 90 3.74 -1.92 -7.35
N LEU A 91 2.64 -2.15 -6.63
CA LEU A 91 2.54 -1.93 -5.19
C LEU A 91 2.35 -3.28 -4.49
N ASP A 92 3.03 -3.46 -3.37
CA ASP A 92 2.72 -4.49 -2.39
C ASP A 92 1.45 -4.13 -1.60
N MET A 93 0.81 -5.12 -0.97
CA MET A 93 -0.36 -4.90 -0.11
C MET A 93 -0.12 -3.89 1.01
N ALA A 94 1.08 -3.94 1.62
CA ALA A 94 1.46 -3.08 2.74
C ALA A 94 1.90 -1.69 2.29
N ALA A 95 2.06 -1.44 0.99
CA ALA A 95 2.65 -0.21 0.44
C ALA A 95 1.65 0.94 0.24
N PHE A 96 0.37 0.75 0.56
CA PHE A 96 -0.64 1.78 0.33
C PHE A 96 -1.74 1.81 1.38
N GLY A 97 -2.33 2.99 1.54
CA GLY A 97 -3.57 3.21 2.28
C GLY A 97 -4.49 4.12 1.48
N PHE A 98 -5.78 4.14 1.79
CA PHE A 98 -6.71 4.97 1.04
C PHE A 98 -7.91 5.43 1.86
N HIS A 99 -8.46 6.57 1.48
CA HIS A 99 -9.64 7.12 2.11
C HIS A 99 -10.88 6.30 1.74
N SER A 100 -11.66 5.89 2.74
CA SER A 100 -12.78 4.94 2.58
C SER A 100 -13.89 5.43 1.64
N SER A 101 -13.94 6.74 1.36
CA SER A 101 -14.83 7.29 0.33
C SER A 101 -14.62 6.69 -1.06
N LEU A 102 -13.42 6.18 -1.37
CA LEU A 102 -13.12 5.51 -2.64
C LEU A 102 -13.83 4.16 -2.81
N LEU A 103 -14.37 3.57 -1.73
CA LEU A 103 -15.23 2.39 -1.82
C LEU A 103 -16.61 2.72 -2.41
N ARG A 104 -16.95 4.01 -2.50
CA ARG A 104 -18.21 4.51 -3.06
C ARG A 104 -18.02 4.85 -4.53
N ARG A 105 -18.58 4.04 -5.44
CA ARG A 105 -18.65 4.40 -6.87
C ARG A 105 -19.81 5.36 -7.12
N LYS A 106 -19.59 6.38 -7.95
CA LYS A 106 -20.58 7.42 -8.31
C LYS A 106 -21.80 6.87 -9.04
N ASN A 107 -21.65 5.77 -9.77
CA ASN A 107 -22.74 5.12 -10.49
C ASN A 107 -23.17 3.88 -9.71
N MET A 108 -24.47 3.78 -9.43
CA MET A 108 -25.17 2.80 -8.57
C MET A 108 -24.98 1.30 -8.91
N ALA A 109 -23.91 0.90 -9.59
CA ALA A 109 -23.45 -0.47 -9.59
C ALA A 109 -22.93 -0.81 -8.17
N LYS A 110 -23.82 -1.45 -7.39
CA LYS A 110 -23.71 -1.92 -6.00
C LYS A 110 -22.55 -2.91 -5.70
N LYS A 111 -21.38 -2.76 -6.32
CA LYS A 111 -20.24 -3.66 -6.11
C LYS A 111 -19.08 -2.90 -5.48
N THR A 112 -18.84 -3.21 -4.21
CA THR A 112 -17.67 -2.81 -3.45
C THR A 112 -16.40 -3.24 -4.19
N PRO A 113 -15.41 -2.35 -4.37
CA PRO A 113 -14.08 -2.75 -4.85
C PRO A 113 -13.56 -3.94 -4.05
N LYS A 114 -13.02 -4.94 -4.73
CA LYS A 114 -12.60 -6.20 -4.10
C LYS A 114 -11.40 -6.81 -4.80
N PHE A 115 -10.64 -7.59 -4.06
CA PHE A 115 -9.58 -8.44 -4.58
C PHE A 115 -10.21 -9.60 -5.37
N MET A 116 -9.78 -9.76 -6.62
CA MET A 116 -10.29 -10.75 -7.56
C MET A 116 -9.43 -12.02 -7.53
N ASP A 117 -9.98 -13.15 -7.98
CA ASP A 117 -9.14 -14.30 -8.28
C ASP A 117 -8.28 -13.98 -9.51
N THR A 118 -6.97 -14.20 -9.39
CA THR A 118 -6.04 -14.00 -10.49
C THR A 118 -5.22 -15.26 -10.67
N VAL A 119 -5.07 -15.68 -11.93
CA VAL A 119 -4.21 -16.81 -12.32
C VAL A 119 -2.74 -16.49 -12.09
N ARG A 120 -2.36 -15.19 -12.21
CA ARG A 120 -0.99 -14.70 -11.99
C ARG A 120 -0.85 -14.12 -10.59
N LYS A 121 0.16 -14.56 -9.84
CA LYS A 121 0.57 -14.01 -8.53
C LYS A 121 0.93 -12.51 -8.70
N GLY A 122 0.68 -11.66 -7.69
CA GLY A 122 1.03 -10.23 -7.65
C GLY A 122 0.27 -9.29 -8.60
N ASN A 123 -0.75 -9.80 -9.30
CA ASN A 123 -1.67 -8.99 -10.10
C ASN A 123 -2.96 -8.63 -9.34
N SER A 124 -3.19 -9.21 -8.17
CA SER A 124 -4.41 -9.01 -7.39
C SER A 124 -4.49 -7.58 -6.87
N GLU A 125 -3.37 -7.09 -6.36
CA GLU A 125 -3.11 -5.75 -5.85
C GLU A 125 -3.32 -4.71 -6.94
N SER A 126 -2.60 -4.85 -8.07
CA SER A 126 -2.72 -3.91 -9.18
C SER A 126 -4.16 -3.86 -9.74
N ARG A 127 -4.91 -4.97 -9.75
CA ARG A 127 -6.32 -4.98 -10.16
C ARG A 127 -7.25 -4.36 -9.12
N PHE A 128 -6.94 -4.48 -7.84
CA PHE A 128 -7.66 -3.78 -6.79
C PHE A 128 -7.42 -2.27 -6.87
N VAL A 129 -6.17 -1.82 -6.97
CA VAL A 129 -5.82 -0.39 -7.06
C VAL A 129 -6.48 0.28 -8.27
N LYS A 130 -6.50 -0.39 -9.44
CA LYS A 130 -7.21 0.07 -10.66
C LYS A 130 -8.72 0.27 -10.49
N GLN A 131 -9.32 -0.30 -9.44
CA GLN A 131 -10.74 -0.07 -9.13
C GLN A 131 -10.98 1.21 -8.33
N LEU A 132 -9.93 1.79 -7.75
CA LEU A 132 -9.97 2.96 -6.85
C LEU A 132 -9.40 4.21 -7.52
N ILE A 133 -8.31 4.07 -8.28
CA ILE A 133 -7.63 5.15 -9.01
C ILE A 133 -7.33 4.72 -10.46
N GLN A 134 -7.24 5.69 -11.36
CA GLN A 134 -7.02 5.48 -12.79
C GLN A 134 -5.58 5.74 -13.20
N ASP A 135 -4.93 6.70 -12.55
CA ASP A 135 -3.57 7.11 -12.88
C ASP A 135 -2.58 7.05 -11.71
N ILE A 136 -1.31 6.86 -12.04
CA ILE A 136 -0.23 6.78 -11.03
C ILE A 136 -0.01 8.15 -10.37
N THR A 137 -0.30 9.24 -11.09
CA THR A 137 -0.25 10.61 -10.56
C THR A 137 -1.31 10.89 -9.49
N GLU A 138 -2.31 10.00 -9.31
CA GLU A 138 -3.27 10.09 -8.19
C GLU A 138 -2.71 9.57 -6.86
N LEU A 139 -1.52 8.95 -6.87
CA LEU A 139 -0.85 8.51 -5.65
C LEU A 139 -0.27 9.71 -4.89
N GLU A 140 -0.58 9.78 -3.60
CA GLU A 140 0.00 10.74 -2.66
C GLU A 140 1.28 10.14 -2.05
N PRO A 141 2.47 10.67 -2.38
CA PRO A 141 3.72 10.12 -1.85
C PRO A 141 3.90 10.53 -0.37
N LEU A 142 3.88 9.55 0.52
CA LEU A 142 4.07 9.73 1.95
C LEU A 142 5.52 9.40 2.37
N ALA A 143 5.81 9.49 3.67
CA ALA A 143 7.11 9.15 4.24
C ALA A 143 8.26 9.93 3.58
N GLN A 144 8.11 11.27 3.56
CA GLN A 144 9.05 12.21 2.93
C GLN A 144 9.31 11.86 1.46
N ASN A 145 8.28 11.97 0.61
CA ASN A 145 8.37 11.66 -0.83
C ASN A 145 8.95 10.27 -1.13
N CYS A 146 8.52 9.25 -0.40
CA CYS A 146 9.00 7.88 -0.54
C CYS A 146 10.51 7.68 -0.25
N THR A 147 11.10 8.47 0.65
CA THR A 147 12.51 8.32 1.06
C THR A 147 12.71 7.60 2.39
N ARG A 148 11.65 7.43 3.19
CA ARG A 148 11.71 6.74 4.48
C ARG A 148 10.86 5.48 4.52
N VAL A 149 11.36 4.44 5.16
CA VAL A 149 10.64 3.17 5.36
C VAL A 149 9.98 3.15 6.73
N TYR A 150 8.68 2.87 6.77
CA TYR A 150 7.95 2.63 8.03
C TYR A 150 7.15 1.32 8.04
N ALA A 151 7.21 0.53 6.96
CA ALA A 151 6.57 -0.76 6.82
C ALA A 151 7.59 -1.79 6.32
N TYR A 152 7.57 -2.98 6.92
CA TYR A 152 8.58 -4.01 6.70
C TYR A 152 7.89 -5.34 6.43
N HIS A 153 8.17 -5.92 5.27
CA HIS A 153 7.68 -7.24 4.91
C HIS A 153 8.56 -8.32 5.56
N VAL A 154 8.47 -8.45 6.89
CA VAL A 154 9.17 -9.50 7.63
C VAL A 154 8.34 -10.79 7.63
N LYS A 155 8.99 -11.93 7.80
CA LYS A 155 8.31 -13.19 8.10
C LYS A 155 8.87 -13.73 9.38
N SER A 156 8.00 -14.15 10.28
CA SER A 156 8.44 -14.91 11.44
C SER A 156 9.05 -16.22 10.95
N SER A 157 10.35 -16.41 11.20
CA SER A 157 10.94 -17.73 11.16
C SER A 157 10.58 -18.46 12.46
N ASP A 158 10.46 -19.80 12.42
CA ASP A 158 10.28 -20.60 13.62
C ASP A 158 11.51 -20.43 14.54
N GLY A 159 11.52 -19.39 15.38
CA GLY A 159 12.43 -19.23 16.50
C GLY A 159 13.58 -18.23 16.37
N ASN A 160 13.81 -17.55 15.25
CA ASN A 160 14.83 -16.49 15.19
C ASN A 160 14.20 -15.11 14.99
N GLN A 161 14.41 -14.23 15.98
CA GLN A 161 13.99 -12.84 15.96
C GLN A 161 14.84 -12.10 14.92
N THR A 162 14.23 -11.73 13.79
CA THR A 162 14.86 -10.77 12.88
C THR A 162 14.67 -9.39 13.48
N GLU A 163 15.75 -8.76 13.96
CA GLU A 163 15.70 -7.38 14.43
C GLU A 163 15.36 -6.45 13.25
N MET A 164 14.44 -5.50 13.50
CA MET A 164 14.18 -4.43 12.54
C MET A 164 15.46 -3.59 12.37
N PRO A 165 15.86 -3.25 11.12
CA PRO A 165 16.97 -2.33 10.92
C PRO A 165 16.68 -0.98 11.58
N PRO A 166 17.70 -0.27 12.08
CA PRO A 166 17.55 1.11 12.55
C PRO A 166 16.90 1.99 11.48
N GLU A 167 16.03 2.90 11.90
CA GLU A 167 15.25 3.81 11.02
C GLU A 167 16.15 4.57 10.03
N ASP A 168 17.31 5.02 10.50
CA ASP A 168 18.27 5.81 9.73
C ASP A 168 19.04 4.96 8.71
N ALA A 169 19.27 3.67 8.98
CA ALA A 169 20.07 2.82 8.09
C ALA A 169 19.39 2.60 6.74
N LEU A 170 18.07 2.38 6.73
CA LEU A 170 17.31 2.24 5.49
C LEU A 170 17.01 3.58 4.83
N ALA A 171 16.85 4.65 5.62
CA ALA A 171 16.70 5.99 5.06
C ALA A 171 17.98 6.41 4.31
N GLU A 172 19.16 6.16 4.90
CA GLU A 172 20.45 6.42 4.25
C GLU A 172 20.67 5.53 3.02
N GLU A 173 20.36 4.23 3.08
CA GLU A 173 20.45 3.35 1.88
C GLU A 173 19.51 3.77 0.75
N ILE A 174 18.29 4.24 1.07
CA ILE A 174 17.36 4.76 0.05
C ILE A 174 17.90 6.07 -0.54
N ILE A 175 18.45 6.96 0.30
CA ILE A 175 19.03 8.24 -0.15
C ILE A 175 20.29 8.00 -0.98
N MET A 176 21.16 7.06 -0.61
CA MET A 176 22.38 6.73 -1.35
C MET A 176 22.12 5.96 -2.66
N GLY A 177 20.93 5.39 -2.83
CA GLY A 177 20.50 4.72 -4.08
C GLY A 177 19.78 5.64 -5.07
N LEU A 178 19.65 6.94 -4.77
CA LEU A 178 19.19 8.01 -5.67
C LEU A 178 20.37 8.61 -6.44
#